data_AF-A0A818TGH4-F1
#
_entry.id   AF-A0A818TGH4-F1
#
_cell.length_a   1.000
_cell.length_b   1.000
_cell.length_c   1.000
_cell.angle_alpha   90.00
_cell.angle_beta   90.00
_cell.angle_gamma   90.00
#
_symmetry.space_group_name_H-M   'P 1'
#
loop_
_entity.id
_entity.type
_entity.pdbx_description
1 polymer ?
#
loop_
_entity_poly.entity_id
_entity_poly.type
_entity_poly.pdbx_seq_one_letter_code
_entity_poly.pdbx_strand_id
1 'polypeptide(L)'
;MIVYTMLLKQFIKQNSYRLYSNQSNIIYSSQKAADLLQKPSDTLQVYDDYLTDNEYNNFLKEIDGYMKRKRYEYSHWDDAIHGYRESEKSEWNTENQQVLSRIRQFAFDDPKQTLVHVHVLDIAKDGYIKPHIDAIRYCGTTITGLSFLSSSIMRLVHKDDKTLIANILLKPKSLYILKNIARFHFTHEILKDQESYFNNLHIPRNRRLSIICRNMPLDPTAG
;
A
#
# COMPACT_ATOMS: atom_id res chain seq x y z
N MET A 1 -20.99 2.86 19.21
CA MET A 1 -20.23 1.61 18.97
C MET A 1 -21.07 0.54 18.28
N ILE A 2 -22.25 0.15 18.79
CA ILE A 2 -23.08 -0.96 18.27
C ILE A 2 -23.50 -0.81 16.79
N VAL A 3 -23.89 0.40 16.37
CA VAL A 3 -24.30 0.67 14.96
C VAL A 3 -23.15 0.48 13.97
N TYR A 4 -21.91 0.82 14.37
CA TYR A 4 -20.73 0.71 13.51
C TYR A 4 -20.28 -0.75 13.35
N THR A 5 -20.37 -1.54 14.42
CA THR A 5 -20.10 -2.99 14.37
C THR A 5 -21.13 -3.72 13.51
N MET A 6 -22.39 -3.25 13.47
CA MET A 6 -23.41 -3.76 12.54
C MET A 6 -23.09 -3.41 11.09
N LEU A 7 -22.68 -2.17 10.80
CA LEU A 7 -22.31 -1.76 9.44
C LEU A 7 -21.06 -2.51 8.92
N LEU A 8 -20.06 -2.76 9.77
CA LEU A 8 -18.89 -3.57 9.41
C LEU A 8 -19.28 -5.03 9.11
N LYS A 9 -20.12 -5.64 9.94
CA LYS A 9 -20.64 -7.00 9.71
C LYS A 9 -21.50 -7.07 8.45
N GLN A 10 -22.29 -6.05 8.17
CA GLN A 10 -23.14 -5.98 6.98
C GLN A 10 -22.31 -5.75 5.71
N PHE A 11 -21.25 -4.93 5.77
CA PHE A 11 -20.27 -4.75 4.70
C PHE A 11 -19.49 -6.04 4.42
N ILE A 12 -18.96 -6.71 5.45
CA ILE A 12 -18.27 -8.00 5.32
C ILE A 12 -19.21 -9.04 4.69
N LYS A 13 -20.49 -9.04 5.08
CA LYS A 13 -21.50 -9.97 4.55
C LYS A 13 -21.90 -9.66 3.10
N GLN A 14 -21.91 -8.38 2.69
CA GLN A 14 -22.25 -7.95 1.33
C GLN A 14 -21.05 -7.98 0.35
N ASN A 15 -19.82 -7.89 0.85
CA ASN A 15 -18.59 -7.82 0.05
C ASN A 15 -17.60 -8.96 0.36
N SER A 16 -18.08 -10.08 0.92
CA SER A 16 -17.24 -11.22 1.32
C SER A 16 -16.33 -11.74 0.20
N TYR A 17 -16.75 -11.63 -1.06
CA TYR A 17 -15.95 -12.01 -2.24
C TYR A 17 -14.80 -11.05 -2.57
N ARG A 18 -14.82 -9.80 -2.09
CA ARG A 18 -13.73 -8.79 -2.26
C ARG A 18 -12.71 -8.79 -1.12
N LEU A 19 -12.94 -9.59 -0.08
CA LEU A 19 -12.15 -9.58 1.16
C LEU A 19 -11.23 -10.80 1.29
N TYR A 20 -10.91 -11.47 0.18
CA TYR A 20 -9.84 -12.47 0.14
C TYR A 20 -8.60 -11.88 -0.51
N SER A 21 -7.45 -12.09 0.14
CA SER A 21 -6.17 -11.74 -0.46
C SER A 21 -5.97 -12.53 -1.76
N ASN A 22 -5.77 -11.82 -2.87
CA ASN A 22 -5.58 -12.41 -4.18
C ASN A 22 -4.15 -12.91 -4.35
N GLN A 23 -3.93 -14.19 -4.02
CA GLN A 23 -2.64 -14.85 -4.18
C GLN A 23 -2.16 -14.92 -5.63
N SER A 24 -3.06 -14.82 -6.63
CA SER A 24 -2.65 -14.82 -8.05
C SER A 24 -1.90 -13.56 -8.47
N ASN A 25 -1.98 -12.48 -7.69
CA ASN A 25 -1.22 -11.25 -7.91
C ASN A 25 0.15 -11.28 -7.23
N ILE A 26 0.59 -12.40 -6.66
CA ILE A 26 1.88 -12.51 -6.00
C ILE A 26 2.68 -13.68 -6.58
N ILE A 27 3.91 -13.39 -7.02
CA ILE A 27 4.86 -14.39 -7.49
C ILE A 27 6.01 -14.45 -6.50
N TYR A 28 6.24 -15.63 -5.95
CA TYR A 28 7.35 -15.90 -5.04
C TYR A 28 8.49 -16.56 -5.80
N SER A 29 9.71 -16.14 -5.49
CA SER A 29 10.95 -16.75 -5.99
C SER A 29 11.17 -18.20 -5.53
N SER A 30 10.59 -18.58 -4.38
CA SER A 30 10.76 -19.90 -3.79
C SER A 30 9.64 -20.21 -2.79
N GLN A 31 9.47 -21.50 -2.45
CA GLN A 31 8.56 -21.91 -1.38
C GLN A 31 8.93 -21.28 -0.03
N LYS A 32 10.23 -21.09 0.26
CA LYS A 32 10.69 -20.42 1.49
C LYS A 32 10.22 -18.96 1.54
N ALA A 33 10.26 -18.25 0.43
CA ALA A 33 9.74 -16.88 0.35
C ALA A 33 8.21 -16.85 0.52
N ALA A 34 7.49 -17.79 -0.11
CA ALA A 34 6.05 -17.95 0.07
C ALA A 34 5.71 -18.24 1.54
N ASP A 35 6.43 -19.16 2.18
CA ASP A 35 6.22 -19.53 3.57
C ASP A 35 6.36 -18.34 4.53
N LEU A 36 7.40 -17.52 4.37
CA LEU A 36 7.62 -16.34 5.22
C LEU A 36 6.53 -15.28 5.07
N LEU A 37 5.96 -15.14 3.87
CA LEU A 37 5.01 -14.08 3.54
C LEU A 37 3.54 -14.53 3.60
N GLN A 38 3.26 -15.84 3.49
CA GLN A 38 1.90 -16.42 3.52
C GLN A 38 1.59 -17.16 4.83
N LYS A 39 2.51 -17.96 5.39
CA LYS A 39 2.17 -18.86 6.52
C LYS A 39 1.74 -18.10 7.78
N PRO A 40 2.34 -16.95 8.13
CA PRO A 40 1.64 -15.99 8.95
C PRO A 40 0.66 -15.26 8.03
N SER A 41 -0.63 -15.62 8.11
CA SER A 41 -1.71 -15.25 7.17
C SER A 41 -1.91 -13.75 6.92
N ASP A 42 -1.21 -12.91 7.69
CA ASP A 42 -1.46 -11.48 7.76
C ASP A 42 -0.26 -10.62 7.38
N THR A 43 0.88 -11.18 6.96
CA THR A 43 2.07 -10.35 6.70
C THR A 43 2.04 -9.63 5.36
N LEU A 44 1.57 -10.30 4.30
CA LEU A 44 1.42 -9.73 2.98
C LEU A 44 0.03 -10.07 2.45
N GLN A 45 -0.77 -9.05 2.19
CA GLN A 45 -2.10 -9.22 1.62
C GLN A 45 -2.34 -8.22 0.49
N VAL A 46 -3.08 -8.65 -0.53
CA VAL A 46 -3.43 -7.82 -1.70
C VAL A 46 -4.88 -8.07 -2.06
N TYR A 47 -5.70 -7.04 -2.05
CA TYR A 47 -7.12 -7.12 -2.36
C TYR A 47 -7.37 -6.38 -3.67
N ASP A 48 -7.77 -7.09 -4.71
CA ASP A 48 -8.24 -6.49 -5.96
C ASP A 48 -9.63 -5.88 -5.77
N ASP A 49 -9.92 -4.82 -6.54
CA ASP A 49 -11.22 -4.15 -6.54
C ASP A 49 -11.74 -3.78 -5.13
N TYR A 50 -10.82 -3.43 -4.23
CA TYR A 50 -11.14 -3.02 -2.86
C TYR A 50 -11.99 -1.75 -2.83
N LEU A 51 -11.71 -0.84 -3.76
CA LEU A 51 -12.51 0.36 -3.98
C LEU A 51 -13.62 0.08 -4.99
N THR A 52 -14.83 0.57 -4.68
CA THR A 52 -15.86 0.74 -5.70
C THR A 52 -15.48 1.86 -6.69
N ASP A 53 -16.13 1.91 -7.85
CA ASP A 53 -15.92 3.00 -8.82
C ASP A 53 -16.20 4.38 -8.23
N ASN A 54 -17.25 4.50 -7.39
CA ASN A 54 -17.58 5.77 -6.75
C ASN A 54 -16.48 6.21 -5.78
N GLU A 55 -16.03 5.30 -4.91
CA GLU A 55 -14.95 5.58 -3.95
C GLU A 55 -13.65 5.94 -4.67
N TYR A 56 -13.30 5.18 -5.72
CA TYR A 56 -12.12 5.43 -6.53
C TYR A 56 -12.15 6.83 -7.16
N ASN A 57 -13.27 7.20 -7.80
CA ASN A 57 -13.42 8.49 -8.46
C ASN A 57 -13.50 9.64 -7.45
N ASN A 58 -14.08 9.44 -6.27
CA ASN A 58 -14.16 10.47 -5.24
C ASN A 58 -12.77 10.79 -4.65
N PHE A 59 -11.93 9.79 -4.40
CA PHE A 59 -10.53 10.04 -4.03
C PHE A 59 -9.80 10.85 -5.10
N LEU A 60 -9.93 10.47 -6.37
CA LEU A 60 -9.28 11.21 -7.47
C LEU A 60 -9.77 12.67 -7.53
N LYS A 61 -11.08 12.91 -7.40
CA LYS A 61 -11.66 14.26 -7.41
C LYS A 61 -11.10 15.13 -6.28
N GLU A 62 -10.95 14.59 -5.08
CA GLU A 62 -10.40 15.32 -3.94
C GLU A 62 -8.89 15.59 -4.09
N ILE A 63 -8.14 14.63 -4.65
CA ILE A 63 -6.68 14.67 -4.70
C ILE A 63 -6.12 15.45 -5.90
N ASP A 64 -6.68 15.24 -7.10
CA ASP A 64 -6.05 15.67 -8.35
C ASP A 64 -5.82 17.18 -8.38
N GLY A 65 -6.74 17.97 -7.83
CA GLY A 65 -6.69 19.43 -7.89
C GLY A 65 -5.41 20.00 -7.25
N TYR A 66 -5.08 19.57 -6.03
CA TYR A 66 -3.90 20.08 -5.34
C TYR A 66 -2.60 19.37 -5.73
N MET A 67 -2.66 18.06 -6.02
CA MET A 67 -1.47 17.33 -6.45
C MET A 67 -0.96 17.85 -7.80
N LYS A 68 -1.85 18.18 -8.75
CA LYS A 68 -1.48 18.74 -10.06
C LYS A 68 -0.67 20.05 -9.97
N ARG A 69 -0.80 20.80 -8.88
CA ARG A 69 -0.06 22.05 -8.65
C ARG A 69 1.35 21.84 -8.10
N LYS A 70 1.66 20.66 -7.56
CA LYS A 70 3.00 20.29 -7.09
C LYS A 70 3.86 19.86 -8.27
N ARG A 71 5.14 20.25 -8.24
CA ARG A 71 6.15 19.83 -9.22
C ARG A 71 6.65 18.44 -8.86
N TYR A 72 7.05 17.68 -9.88
CA TYR A 72 7.76 16.41 -9.66
C TYR A 72 9.20 16.68 -9.20
N GLU A 73 9.64 15.92 -8.22
CA GLU A 73 10.96 15.91 -7.62
C GLU A 73 11.73 14.68 -8.12
N TYR A 74 12.98 14.89 -8.50
CA TYR A 74 13.90 13.86 -9.02
C TYR A 74 15.21 13.78 -8.21
N SER A 75 15.35 14.62 -7.18
CA SER A 75 16.51 14.66 -6.29
C SER A 75 16.02 14.95 -4.88
N HIS A 76 16.12 13.96 -3.99
CA HIS A 76 15.84 14.10 -2.56
C HIS A 76 17.03 13.58 -1.75
N TRP A 77 17.18 14.03 -0.50
CA TRP A 77 18.35 13.74 0.33
C TRP A 77 18.49 12.26 0.72
N ASP A 78 17.39 11.50 0.74
CA ASP A 78 17.39 10.06 1.00
C ASP A 78 17.38 9.19 -0.28
N ASP A 79 17.18 9.83 -1.44
CA ASP A 79 17.23 9.25 -2.78
C ASP A 79 16.29 8.03 -3.01
N ALA A 80 15.30 7.85 -2.13
CA ALA A 80 14.44 6.65 -2.12
C ALA A 80 13.38 6.67 -3.22
N ILE A 81 12.87 7.84 -3.58
CA ILE A 81 11.80 8.00 -4.57
C ILE A 81 12.25 8.95 -5.68
N HIS A 82 11.95 8.59 -6.93
CA HIS A 82 12.34 9.31 -8.14
C HIS A 82 11.11 9.66 -8.97
N GLY A 83 11.06 10.88 -9.51
CA GLY A 83 9.96 11.34 -10.36
C GLY A 83 8.64 11.34 -9.63
N TYR A 84 8.59 11.92 -8.44
CA TYR A 84 7.43 11.89 -7.56
C TYR A 84 7.01 13.28 -7.09
N ARG A 85 5.79 13.39 -6.62
CA ARG A 85 5.32 14.51 -5.81
C ARG A 85 4.44 13.94 -4.72
N GLU A 86 4.44 14.57 -3.56
CA GLU A 86 3.74 14.03 -2.41
C GLU A 86 3.07 15.08 -1.54
N SER A 87 2.16 14.63 -0.70
CA SER A 87 1.55 15.43 0.36
C SER A 87 1.16 14.54 1.52
N GLU A 88 1.23 15.09 2.72
CA GLU A 88 0.55 14.55 3.89
C GLU A 88 -0.81 15.23 4.03
N LYS A 89 -1.87 14.45 4.34
CA LYS A 89 -3.24 14.98 4.47
C LYS A 89 -3.98 14.30 5.63
N SER A 90 -4.48 15.10 6.56
CA SER A 90 -5.24 14.67 7.73
C SER A 90 -6.75 14.85 7.58
N GLU A 91 -7.18 15.90 6.87
CA GLU A 91 -8.59 16.21 6.64
C GLU A 91 -9.04 15.63 5.31
N TRP A 92 -10.08 14.79 5.32
CA TRP A 92 -10.66 14.17 4.12
C TRP A 92 -12.16 14.45 4.06
N ASN A 93 -12.72 14.46 2.85
CA ASN A 93 -14.18 14.55 2.73
C ASN A 93 -14.87 13.34 3.40
N THR A 94 -16.16 13.46 3.72
CA THR A 94 -16.89 12.46 4.51
C THR A 94 -16.83 11.04 3.91
N GLU A 95 -16.97 10.92 2.60
CA GLU A 95 -16.94 9.62 1.90
C GLU A 95 -15.54 8.99 1.92
N ASN A 96 -14.50 9.76 1.60
CA ASN A 96 -13.12 9.28 1.64
C ASN A 96 -12.68 8.93 3.07
N GLN A 97 -13.15 9.70 4.06
CA GLN A 97 -12.93 9.40 5.49
C GLN A 97 -13.59 8.08 5.91
N GLN A 98 -14.74 7.72 5.35
CA GLN A 98 -15.37 6.41 5.62
C GLN A 98 -14.52 5.25 5.06
N VAL A 99 -13.96 5.39 3.86
CA VAL A 99 -13.07 4.38 3.27
C VAL A 99 -11.78 4.25 4.08
N LEU A 100 -11.17 5.37 4.49
CA LEU A 100 -9.97 5.35 5.34
C LEU A 100 -10.27 4.69 6.69
N SER A 101 -11.40 5.00 7.32
CA SER A 101 -11.85 4.34 8.55
C SER A 101 -12.05 2.84 8.36
N ARG A 102 -12.60 2.41 7.21
CA ARG A 102 -12.75 1.00 6.85
C ARG A 102 -11.40 0.30 6.73
N ILE A 103 -10.43 0.91 6.06
CA ILE A 103 -9.06 0.37 5.95
C ILE A 103 -8.41 0.26 7.33
N ARG A 104 -8.54 1.30 8.17
CA ARG A 104 -8.00 1.31 9.53
C ARG A 104 -8.54 0.14 10.36
N GLN A 105 -9.84 -0.09 10.31
CA GLN A 105 -10.51 -1.20 11.03
C GLN A 105 -10.16 -2.58 10.47
N PHE A 106 -9.88 -2.66 9.17
CA PHE A 106 -9.62 -3.92 8.49
C PHE A 106 -8.18 -4.39 8.62
N ALA A 107 -7.21 -3.47 8.50
CA ALA A 107 -5.80 -3.81 8.33
C ALA A 107 -4.94 -3.67 9.61
N PHE A 108 -5.33 -2.79 10.54
CA PHE A 108 -4.50 -2.42 11.68
C PHE A 108 -5.03 -3.05 12.97
N ASP A 109 -4.13 -3.57 13.81
CA ASP A 109 -4.49 -4.22 15.08
C ASP A 109 -5.22 -3.27 16.04
N ASP A 110 -4.72 -2.03 16.15
CA ASP A 110 -5.40 -0.94 16.84
C ASP A 110 -5.64 0.22 15.85
N PRO A 111 -6.86 0.38 15.32
CA PRO A 111 -7.21 1.46 14.40
C PRO A 111 -6.94 2.87 14.97
N LYS A 112 -6.93 3.02 16.30
CA LYS A 112 -6.66 4.31 16.97
C LYS A 112 -5.18 4.68 16.96
N GLN A 113 -4.29 3.70 16.79
CA GLN A 113 -2.86 3.93 16.66
C GLN A 113 -2.45 4.17 15.21
N THR A 114 -3.36 4.58 14.32
CA THR A 114 -3.01 4.97 12.96
C THR A 114 -2.55 6.41 12.91
N LEU A 115 -1.55 6.72 12.06
CA LEU A 115 -1.12 8.09 11.83
C LEU A 115 -2.32 8.90 11.30
N VAL A 116 -2.49 10.10 11.88
CA VAL A 116 -3.55 11.02 11.46
C VAL A 116 -3.32 11.49 10.04
N HIS A 117 -2.06 11.76 9.70
CA HIS A 117 -1.65 12.17 8.36
C HIS A 117 -1.53 10.93 7.46
N VAL A 118 -2.26 10.98 6.35
CA VAL A 118 -2.26 9.96 5.30
C VAL A 118 -1.37 10.47 4.16
N HIS A 119 -0.42 9.63 3.75
CA HIS A 119 0.57 9.97 2.74
C HIS A 119 -0.03 9.77 1.35
N VAL A 120 -0.04 10.82 0.54
CA VAL A 120 -0.49 10.80 -0.85
C VAL A 120 0.74 10.93 -1.73
N LEU A 121 1.04 9.88 -2.48
CA LEU A 121 2.21 9.80 -3.34
C LEU A 121 1.78 9.67 -4.80
N ASP A 122 2.22 10.58 -5.65
CA ASP A 122 1.99 10.59 -7.09
C ASP A 122 3.33 10.42 -7.81
N ILE A 123 3.48 9.34 -8.56
CA ILE A 123 4.71 8.95 -9.27
C ILE A 123 4.46 9.12 -10.76
N ALA A 124 5.37 9.81 -11.44
CA ALA A 124 5.37 10.00 -12.88
C ALA A 124 5.54 8.66 -13.62
N LYS A 125 5.34 8.69 -14.94
CA LYS A 125 5.49 7.51 -15.81
C LYS A 125 6.88 6.86 -15.68
N ASP A 126 7.91 7.69 -15.66
CA ASP A 126 9.33 7.34 -15.52
C ASP A 126 9.80 7.30 -14.05
N GLY A 127 8.93 7.67 -13.11
CA GLY A 127 9.21 7.62 -11.69
C GLY A 127 9.17 6.21 -11.10
N TYR A 128 9.90 6.00 -10.01
CA TYR A 128 10.04 4.70 -9.35
C TYR A 128 10.40 4.89 -7.87
N ILE A 129 10.30 3.81 -7.10
CA ILE A 129 10.73 3.79 -5.70
C ILE A 129 11.84 2.75 -5.58
N LYS A 130 12.98 3.11 -5.00
CA LYS A 130 14.10 2.18 -4.73
C LYS A 130 13.78 1.23 -3.57
N PRO A 131 14.49 0.09 -3.45
CA PRO A 131 14.36 -0.80 -2.30
C PRO A 131 14.62 -0.09 -0.98
N HIS A 132 13.62 -0.06 -0.10
CA HIS A 132 13.75 0.53 1.23
C HIS A 132 12.85 -0.17 2.26
N ILE A 133 13.13 0.08 3.54
CA ILE A 133 12.27 -0.30 4.66
C ILE A 133 11.86 1.00 5.35
N ASP A 134 10.55 1.22 5.52
CA ASP A 134 10.06 2.43 6.21
C ASP A 134 10.69 2.54 7.60
N ALA A 135 11.14 3.74 7.95
CA ALA A 135 11.84 3.97 9.21
C ALA A 135 10.97 3.61 10.42
N ILE A 136 11.48 2.76 11.29
CA ILE A 136 10.78 2.27 12.49
C ILE A 136 10.42 3.42 13.44
N ARG A 137 11.19 4.51 13.43
CA ARG A 137 10.91 5.73 14.20
C ARG A 137 9.62 6.44 13.80
N TYR A 138 9.12 6.22 12.58
CA TYR A 138 7.97 6.93 12.02
C TYR A 138 6.82 6.02 11.60
N CYS A 139 7.03 4.71 11.54
CA CYS A 139 6.03 3.73 11.13
C CYS A 139 6.10 2.47 12.00
N GLY A 140 4.97 2.08 12.57
CA GLY A 140 4.79 0.85 13.34
C GLY A 140 4.73 -0.40 12.47
N THR A 141 4.00 -1.40 12.93
CA THR A 141 3.97 -2.76 12.37
C THR A 141 3.30 -2.90 11.01
N THR A 142 2.50 -1.92 10.56
CA THR A 142 1.58 -2.09 9.42
C THR A 142 1.62 -0.88 8.48
N ILE A 143 1.73 -1.15 7.18
CA ILE A 143 1.59 -0.21 6.09
C ILE A 143 0.47 -0.71 5.19
N THR A 144 -0.44 0.18 4.79
CA THR A 144 -1.39 -0.11 3.73
C THR A 144 -1.25 0.89 2.60
N GLY A 145 -1.55 0.47 1.38
CA GLY A 145 -1.59 1.40 0.26
C GLY A 145 -2.68 1.08 -0.75
N LEU A 146 -3.52 2.06 -1.02
CA LEU A 146 -4.45 2.05 -2.14
C LEU A 146 -3.71 2.43 -3.43
N SER A 147 -4.01 1.75 -4.53
CA SER A 147 -3.38 2.00 -5.84
C SER A 147 -4.38 2.61 -6.84
N PHE A 148 -3.94 3.63 -7.56
CA PHE A 148 -4.74 4.38 -8.53
C PHE A 148 -4.00 4.61 -9.85
N LEU A 149 -4.78 4.92 -10.88
CA LEU A 149 -4.41 5.31 -12.24
C LEU A 149 -3.81 4.20 -13.10
N SER A 150 -2.65 3.66 -12.73
CA SER A 150 -1.97 2.63 -13.52
C SER A 150 -1.45 1.50 -12.67
N SER A 151 -1.43 0.30 -13.25
CA SER A 151 -0.81 -0.86 -12.61
C SER A 151 0.70 -0.67 -12.41
N SER A 152 1.24 -1.33 -11.40
CA SER A 152 2.68 -1.35 -11.12
C SER A 152 3.08 -2.63 -10.40
N ILE A 153 4.36 -2.98 -10.46
CA ILE A 153 4.91 -4.08 -9.68
C ILE A 153 5.60 -3.53 -8.44
N MET A 154 5.13 -3.99 -7.28
CA MET A 154 5.87 -3.87 -6.03
C MET A 154 6.75 -5.10 -5.86
N ARG A 155 8.05 -4.91 -5.62
CA ARG A 155 8.95 -6.03 -5.29
C ARG A 155 9.32 -5.97 -3.82
N LEU A 156 9.21 -7.11 -3.15
CA LEU A 156 9.71 -7.35 -1.81
C LEU A 156 10.97 -8.19 -1.88
N VAL A 157 12.05 -7.78 -1.19
CA VAL A 157 13.30 -8.55 -1.10
C VAL A 157 13.72 -8.66 0.37
N HIS A 158 13.95 -9.87 0.87
CA HIS A 158 14.37 -10.04 2.26
C HIS A 158 15.71 -9.33 2.52
N LYS A 159 15.84 -8.63 3.64
CA LYS A 159 16.99 -7.77 3.92
C LYS A 159 18.29 -8.57 4.06
N ASP A 160 18.22 -9.77 4.63
CA ASP A 160 19.39 -10.62 4.91
C ASP A 160 19.62 -11.73 3.86
N ASP A 161 18.59 -12.11 3.10
CA ASP A 161 18.65 -13.21 2.12
C ASP A 161 18.03 -12.74 0.81
N LYS A 162 18.86 -12.16 -0.06
CA LYS A 162 18.41 -11.49 -1.29
C LYS A 162 17.79 -12.44 -2.31
N THR A 163 17.86 -13.75 -2.09
CA THR A 163 17.18 -14.76 -2.92
C THR A 163 15.69 -14.85 -2.62
N LEU A 164 15.24 -14.35 -1.46
CA LEU A 164 13.85 -14.40 -1.03
C LEU A 164 13.13 -13.14 -1.52
N ILE A 165 12.45 -13.31 -2.65
CA ILE A 165 11.76 -12.26 -3.39
C ILE A 165 10.27 -12.60 -3.53
N ALA A 166 9.42 -11.59 -3.42
CA ALA A 166 8.04 -11.61 -3.89
C ALA A 166 7.77 -10.41 -4.82
N ASN A 167 7.24 -10.66 -6.02
CA ASN A 167 6.74 -9.61 -6.91
C ASN A 167 5.22 -9.57 -6.80
N ILE A 168 4.66 -8.38 -6.65
CA ILE A 168 3.25 -8.14 -6.40
C ILE A 168 2.69 -7.23 -7.49
N LEU A 169 1.65 -7.70 -8.19
CA LEU A 169 0.90 -6.88 -9.13
C LEU A 169 -0.11 -6.00 -8.38
N LEU A 170 0.11 -4.68 -8.41
CA LEU A 170 -0.78 -3.68 -7.84
C LEU A 170 -1.59 -3.03 -8.94
N LYS A 171 -2.87 -3.37 -9.05
CA LYS A 171 -3.81 -2.82 -10.04
C LYS A 171 -4.49 -1.57 -9.49
N PRO A 172 -5.03 -0.67 -10.34
CA PRO A 172 -5.95 0.35 -9.87
C PRO A 172 -7.09 -0.26 -9.03
N LYS A 173 -7.52 0.44 -7.98
CA LYS A 173 -8.50 0.00 -6.95
C LYS A 173 -7.99 -1.06 -5.98
N SER A 174 -6.76 -1.56 -6.11
CA SER A 174 -6.24 -2.55 -5.19
C SER A 174 -5.80 -1.92 -3.86
N LEU A 175 -5.93 -2.69 -2.77
CA LEU A 175 -5.33 -2.41 -1.46
C LEU A 175 -4.23 -3.44 -1.20
N TYR A 176 -3.00 -2.99 -0.93
CA TYR A 176 -1.97 -3.85 -0.35
C TYR A 176 -1.82 -3.59 1.15
N ILE A 177 -1.41 -4.61 1.88
CA ILE A 177 -1.08 -4.57 3.31
C ILE A 177 0.28 -5.24 3.50
N LEU A 178 1.23 -4.51 4.06
CA LEU A 178 2.51 -5.01 4.54
C LEU A 178 2.51 -4.94 6.06
N LYS A 179 2.65 -6.09 6.72
CA LYS A 179 2.57 -6.18 8.18
C LYS A 179 3.67 -7.11 8.71
N ASN A 180 4.17 -6.79 9.90
CA ASN A 180 5.16 -7.60 10.62
C ASN A 180 6.36 -7.98 9.72
N ILE A 181 6.52 -9.27 9.40
CA ILE A 181 7.66 -9.78 8.62
C ILE A 181 7.83 -9.02 7.30
N ALA A 182 6.75 -8.83 6.52
CA ALA A 182 6.83 -8.11 5.26
C ALA A 182 7.24 -6.64 5.44
N ARG A 183 6.86 -6.01 6.56
CA ARG A 183 7.17 -4.60 6.86
C ARG A 183 8.58 -4.40 7.40
N PHE A 184 9.10 -5.33 8.20
CA PHE A 184 10.37 -5.15 8.94
C PHE A 184 11.56 -5.88 8.32
N HIS A 185 11.31 -6.96 7.59
CA HIS A 185 12.37 -7.85 7.07
C HIS A 185 12.48 -7.85 5.56
N PHE A 186 11.53 -7.24 4.85
CA PHE A 186 11.60 -7.10 3.40
C PHE A 186 11.70 -5.62 3.02
N THR A 187 12.68 -5.29 2.18
CA THR A 187 12.64 -4.02 1.46
C THR A 187 11.47 -4.06 0.49
N HIS A 188 10.84 -2.93 0.25
CA HIS A 188 9.84 -2.77 -0.80
C HIS A 188 10.26 -1.69 -1.79
N GLU A 189 9.89 -1.88 -3.05
CA GLU A 189 10.18 -0.98 -4.16
C GLU A 189 9.05 -0.99 -5.19
N ILE A 190 8.95 0.05 -6.01
CA ILE A 190 8.07 0.10 -7.18
C ILE A 190 8.95 0.14 -8.41
N LEU A 191 8.91 -0.94 -9.20
CA LEU A 191 9.85 -1.17 -10.29
C LEU A 191 9.72 -0.15 -11.42
N LYS A 192 10.87 0.21 -12.00
CA LYS A 192 10.95 1.00 -13.25
C LYS A 192 10.28 0.28 -14.41
N ASP A 193 9.91 1.03 -15.45
CA ASP A 193 9.25 0.47 -16.63
C ASP A 193 10.03 -0.68 -17.27
N GLN A 194 11.35 -0.54 -17.37
CA GLN A 194 12.25 -1.54 -17.97
C GLN A 194 12.34 -2.85 -17.18
N GLU A 195 11.93 -2.85 -15.91
CA GLU A 195 12.00 -3.99 -14.99
C GLU A 195 10.61 -4.49 -14.58
N SER A 196 9.55 -3.80 -15.02
CA SER A 196 8.17 -4.04 -14.59
C SER A 196 7.57 -5.25 -15.31
N TYR A 197 7.92 -6.45 -14.84
CA TYR A 197 7.41 -7.70 -15.38
C TYR A 197 6.68 -8.51 -14.30
N PHE A 198 5.59 -9.14 -14.70
CA PHE A 198 4.82 -10.06 -13.86
C PHE A 198 4.46 -11.29 -14.68
N ASN A 199 4.90 -12.47 -14.24
CA ASN A 199 4.77 -13.72 -14.99
C ASN A 199 5.28 -13.62 -16.44
N ASN A 200 6.47 -13.03 -16.63
CA ASN A 200 7.08 -12.73 -17.94
C ASN A 200 6.28 -11.78 -18.85
N LEU A 201 5.18 -11.20 -18.37
CA LEU A 201 4.44 -10.16 -19.09
C LEU A 201 4.92 -8.79 -18.64
N HIS A 202 5.26 -7.93 -19.60
CA HIS A 202 5.57 -6.54 -19.32
C HIS A 202 4.31 -5.82 -18.83
N ILE A 203 4.43 -5.09 -17.72
CA ILE A 203 3.38 -4.26 -17.15
C ILE A 203 3.82 -2.80 -17.34
N PRO A 204 3.37 -2.13 -18.42
CA PRO A 204 3.83 -0.79 -18.73
C PRO A 204 3.55 0.19 -17.60
N ARG A 205 4.58 0.94 -17.17
CA ARG A 205 4.43 2.00 -16.18
C ARG A 205 3.76 3.22 -16.82
N ASN A 206 2.96 3.89 -15.99
CA ASN A 206 2.39 5.19 -16.27
C ASN A 206 2.30 5.98 -14.95
N ARG A 207 1.71 7.18 -14.98
CA ARG A 207 1.42 7.95 -13.77
C ARG A 207 0.63 7.09 -12.79
N ARG A 208 1.17 6.90 -11.59
CA ARG A 208 0.57 6.11 -10.51
C ARG A 208 0.35 7.00 -9.30
N LEU A 209 -0.85 6.96 -8.74
CA LEU A 209 -1.15 7.58 -7.45
C LEU A 209 -1.34 6.49 -6.40
N SER A 210 -0.86 6.72 -5.18
CA SER A 210 -1.16 5.89 -4.02
C SER A 210 -1.49 6.71 -2.79
N ILE A 211 -2.38 6.14 -1.97
CA ILE A 211 -2.76 6.68 -0.66
C ILE A 211 -2.30 5.66 0.37
N ILE A 212 -1.35 6.05 1.22
CA ILE A 212 -0.65 5.18 2.15
C ILE A 212 -1.05 5.53 3.58
N CYS A 213 -1.51 4.52 4.33
CA CYS A 213 -1.76 4.63 5.76
C CYS A 213 -0.71 3.83 6.53
N ARG A 214 -0.33 4.34 7.70
CA ARG A 214 0.65 3.70 8.60
C ARG A 214 0.14 3.77 10.03
N ASN A 215 0.66 2.90 10.91
CA ASN A 215 0.48 3.04 12.35
C ASN A 215 1.65 3.77 13.02
N MET A 216 1.36 4.30 14.20
CA MET A 216 2.33 4.88 15.12
C MET A 216 3.47 3.88 15.35
N PRO A 217 4.72 4.38 15.50
CA PRO A 217 5.84 3.53 15.88
C PRO A 217 5.54 2.79 17.19
N LEU A 218 6.11 1.59 17.35
CA LEU A 218 6.05 0.87 18.61
C LEU A 218 6.74 1.71 19.68
N ASP A 219 6.13 1.81 20.87
CA ASP A 219 6.72 2.53 21.99
C ASP A 219 8.09 1.91 22.33
N PRO A 220 9.20 2.67 22.28
CA PRO A 220 10.53 2.17 22.61
C PRO A 220 10.65 1.65 24.06
N THR A 221 9.70 2.01 24.93
CA THR A 221 9.68 1.63 26.35
C THR A 221 8.82 0.40 26.66
N ALA A 222 8.15 -0.18 25.65
CA ALA A 222 7.25 -1.33 25.83
C ALA A 222 7.97 -2.71 25.84
N GLY A 223 9.26 -2.75 26.21
CA GLY A 223 10.07 -3.97 26.28
C GLY A 223 10.94 -4.03 27.52
#